data_AF-A0A350ZMN5-F1
#
_entry.id   AF-A0A350ZMN5-F1
#
_cell.length_a   1.000
_cell.length_b   1.000
_cell.length_c   1.000
_cell.angle_alpha   90.00
_cell.angle_beta   90.00
_cell.angle_gamma   90.00
#
_symmetry.space_group_name_H-M   'P 1'
#
loop_
_entity.id
_entity.type
_entity.pdbx_description
1 polymer ?
#
loop_
_entity_poly.entity_id
_entity_poly.type
_entity_poly.pdbx_seq_one_letter_code
_entity_poly.pdbx_strand_id
1 'polypeptide(L)'
;MARKALNKAQEPPEPARTFDDISSDAGDALIDLSGALTAGRALVDLTLADGGSADAPVLYKRLNALEFVLRQAGRAEDILWVAIDKMSMSFEEK
;
A
#
# COMPACT_ATOMS: atom_id res chain seq x y z
N MET A 1 -3.83 -28.60 -45.20
CA MET A 1 -4.08 -28.55 -43.74
C MET A 1 -3.88 -27.12 -43.25
N ALA A 2 -4.80 -26.66 -42.42
CA ALA A 2 -5.11 -25.25 -42.16
C ALA A 2 -4.04 -24.49 -41.37
N ARG A 3 -3.71 -23.28 -41.83
CA ARG A 3 -3.03 -22.24 -41.05
C ARG A 3 -4.01 -21.72 -40.01
N LYS A 4 -3.89 -22.20 -38.76
CA LYS A 4 -4.62 -21.65 -37.62
C LYS A 4 -3.85 -20.41 -37.13
N ALA A 5 -4.16 -19.26 -37.71
CA ALA A 5 -3.76 -17.97 -37.15
C ALA A 5 -4.48 -17.83 -35.81
N LEU A 6 -3.74 -17.98 -34.70
CA LEU A 6 -4.22 -17.56 -33.40
C LEU A 6 -4.37 -16.04 -33.46
N ASN A 7 -5.62 -15.58 -33.51
CA ASN A 7 -5.98 -14.22 -33.11
C ASN A 7 -5.48 -14.04 -31.68
N LYS A 8 -4.35 -13.33 -31.54
CA LYS A 8 -3.98 -12.66 -30.31
C LYS A 8 -5.03 -11.56 -30.17
N ALA A 9 -6.15 -11.88 -29.52
CA ALA A 9 -7.12 -10.87 -29.12
C ALA A 9 -6.31 -9.86 -28.30
N GLN A 10 -6.11 -8.70 -28.91
CA GLN A 10 -5.49 -7.55 -28.29
C GLN A 10 -6.41 -7.25 -27.11
N GLU A 11 -5.99 -7.57 -25.89
CA GLU A 11 -6.69 -7.11 -24.70
C GLU A 11 -6.92 -5.62 -24.91
N PRO A 12 -8.16 -5.13 -24.74
CA PRO A 12 -8.42 -3.71 -24.90
C PRO A 12 -7.42 -2.99 -23.99
N PRO A 13 -6.70 -1.97 -24.50
CA PRO A 13 -5.74 -1.24 -23.69
C PRO A 13 -6.47 -0.82 -22.41
N GLU A 14 -5.88 -1.13 -21.25
CA GLU A 14 -6.43 -0.67 -19.98
C GLU A 14 -6.72 0.83 -20.12
N PRO A 15 -7.92 1.28 -19.71
CA PRO A 15 -8.29 2.67 -19.84
C PRO A 15 -7.20 3.52 -19.18
N ALA A 16 -6.66 4.47 -19.95
CA ALA A 16 -5.65 5.38 -19.46
C ALA A 16 -6.19 6.08 -18.20
N ARG A 17 -5.55 5.82 -17.05
CA ARG A 17 -5.92 6.48 -15.80
C ARG A 17 -5.67 7.97 -15.93
N THR A 18 -6.61 8.77 -15.43
CA THR A 18 -6.47 10.22 -15.42
C THR A 18 -5.52 10.65 -14.31
N PHE A 19 -4.98 11.87 -14.42
CA PHE A 19 -4.18 12.46 -13.35
C PHE A 19 -4.97 12.52 -12.03
N ASP A 20 -6.26 12.81 -12.10
CA ASP A 20 -7.15 12.86 -10.94
C ASP A 20 -7.23 11.49 -10.24
N ASP A 21 -7.33 10.39 -11.00
CA ASP A 21 -7.33 9.02 -10.44
C ASP A 21 -6.01 8.73 -9.70
N ILE A 22 -4.87 9.10 -10.29
CA ILE A 22 -3.54 8.89 -9.69
C ILE A 22 -3.37 9.76 -8.44
N SER A 23 -3.94 10.98 -8.44
CA SER A 23 -3.93 11.87 -7.28
C SER A 23 -4.80 11.36 -6.13
N SER A 24 -5.92 10.71 -6.45
CA SER A 24 -6.79 10.05 -5.47
C SER A 24 -6.07 8.87 -4.83
N ASP A 25 -5.44 8.00 -5.65
CA ASP A 25 -4.66 6.85 -5.16
C ASP A 25 -3.53 7.31 -4.20
N ALA A 26 -2.83 8.40 -4.55
CA ALA A 26 -1.79 8.97 -3.69
C ALA A 26 -2.36 9.54 -2.38
N GLY A 27 -3.52 10.20 -2.44
CA GLY A 27 -4.21 10.72 -1.26
C GLY A 27 -4.65 9.61 -0.30
N ASP A 28 -5.27 8.57 -0.83
CA ASP A 28 -5.71 7.41 -0.05
C ASP A 28 -4.51 6.67 0.57
N ALA A 29 -3.43 6.48 -0.19
CA ALA A 29 -2.19 5.90 0.30
C ALA A 29 -1.57 6.70 1.45
N LEU A 30 -1.58 8.04 1.38
CA LEU A 30 -1.08 8.88 2.47
C LEU A 30 -1.95 8.77 3.74
N ILE A 31 -3.27 8.67 3.59
CA ILE A 31 -4.19 8.45 4.71
C ILE A 31 -3.92 7.10 5.36
N ASP A 32 -3.82 6.04 4.56
CA ASP A 32 -3.56 4.68 5.04
C ASP A 32 -2.19 4.57 5.74
N LEU A 33 -1.15 5.19 5.16
CA LEU A 33 0.18 5.25 5.77
C LEU A 33 0.14 5.97 7.12
N SER A 34 -0.53 7.12 7.19
CA SER A 34 -0.68 7.90 8.43
C SER A 34 -1.44 7.10 9.51
N GLY A 35 -2.52 6.43 9.12
CA GLY A 35 -3.30 5.57 10.01
C GLY A 35 -2.47 4.40 10.54
N ALA A 36 -1.72 3.72 9.66
CA ALA A 36 -0.86 2.62 10.04
C ALA A 36 0.24 3.06 11.01
N LEU A 37 0.94 4.16 10.74
CA LEU A 37 1.99 4.68 11.65
C LEU A 37 1.42 5.06 13.02
N THR A 38 0.23 5.67 13.04
CA THR A 38 -0.47 6.03 14.29
C THR A 38 -0.83 4.79 15.10
N ALA A 39 -1.39 3.76 14.45
CA ALA A 39 -1.72 2.50 15.10
C ALA A 39 -0.48 1.77 15.61
N GLY A 40 0.60 1.76 14.82
CA GLY A 40 1.88 1.16 15.21
C GLY A 40 2.46 1.82 16.46
N ARG A 41 2.44 3.16 16.52
CA ARG A 41 2.84 3.92 17.71
C ARG A 41 1.98 3.57 18.92
N ALA A 42 0.66 3.53 18.78
CA ALA A 42 -0.24 3.20 19.87
C ALA A 42 0.02 1.78 20.44
N LEU A 43 0.35 0.81 19.59
CA LEU A 43 0.71 -0.55 20.02
C LEU A 43 2.02 -0.59 20.80
N VAL A 44 3.03 0.18 20.38
CA VAL A 44 4.30 0.30 21.10
C VAL A 44 4.09 0.98 22.45
N ASP A 45 3.39 2.12 22.47
CA ASP A 45 3.12 2.88 23.68
C ASP A 45 2.34 2.03 24.70
N LEU A 46 1.32 1.29 24.26
CA LEU A 46 0.57 0.35 25.09
C LEU A 46 1.45 -0.78 25.64
N THR A 47 2.35 -1.32 24.82
CA THR A 47 3.26 -2.41 25.24
C THR A 47 4.24 -1.92 26.30
N LEU A 48 4.75 -0.69 26.15
CA LEU A 48 5.66 -0.07 27.12
C LEU A 48 4.93 0.33 28.41
N ALA A 49 3.71 0.87 28.30
CA ALA A 49 2.88 1.24 29.45
C ALA A 49 2.57 0.02 30.35
N ASP A 50 2.43 -1.16 29.76
CA ASP A 50 2.25 -2.43 30.47
C ASP A 50 3.58 -3.09 30.89
N GLY A 51 4.67 -2.33 30.96
CA GLY A 51 5.98 -2.80 31.45
C GLY A 51 6.65 -3.82 30.53
N GLY A 52 6.35 -3.80 29.23
CA GLY A 52 6.88 -4.79 28.28
C GLY A 52 6.08 -6.09 28.23
N SER A 53 4.89 -6.13 28.84
CA SER A 53 3.97 -7.27 28.90
C SER A 53 4.56 -8.51 29.58
N ALA A 54 4.38 -8.60 30.90
CA ALA A 54 4.70 -9.80 31.69
C ALA A 54 3.88 -11.05 31.26
N ASP A 55 2.75 -10.84 30.57
CA ASP A 55 1.94 -11.89 29.96
C ASP A 55 2.41 -12.15 28.52
N ALA A 56 3.13 -13.27 28.31
CA ALA A 56 3.68 -13.63 27.01
C ALA A 56 2.61 -13.73 25.90
N PRO A 57 1.46 -14.39 26.08
CA PRO A 57 0.34 -14.34 25.14
C PRO A 57 -0.10 -12.94 24.71
N VAL A 58 -0.15 -11.97 25.62
CA VAL A 58 -0.52 -10.59 25.30
C VAL A 58 0.57 -9.91 24.48
N LEU A 59 1.83 -10.11 24.85
CA LEU A 59 2.98 -9.59 24.11
C LEU A 59 2.97 -10.11 22.67
N TYR A 60 2.80 -11.42 22.47
CA TYR A 60 2.76 -12.03 21.14
C TYR A 60 1.63 -11.46 20.28
N LYS A 61 0.43 -11.25 20.83
CA LYS A 61 -0.68 -10.64 20.10
C LYS A 61 -0.35 -9.21 19.66
N ARG A 62 0.29 -8.43 20.53
CA ARG A 62 0.70 -7.04 20.23
C ARG A 62 1.79 -6.99 19.16
N LEU A 63 2.77 -7.88 19.23
CA LEU A 63 3.83 -8.00 18.22
C LEU A 63 3.25 -8.40 16.86
N ASN A 64 2.32 -9.37 16.82
CA ASN A 64 1.63 -9.75 15.58
C ASN A 64 0.79 -8.61 15.00
N ALA A 65 0.10 -7.86 15.86
CA ALA A 65 -0.64 -6.67 15.44
C ALA A 65 0.30 -5.59 14.89
N LEU A 66 1.45 -5.37 15.53
CA LEU A 66 2.46 -4.41 15.08
C LEU A 66 3.03 -4.82 13.72
N GLU A 67 3.37 -6.10 13.54
CA GLU A 67 3.82 -6.63 12.25
C GLU A 67 2.79 -6.39 11.15
N PHE A 68 1.51 -6.71 11.42
CA PHE A 68 0.44 -6.49 10.46
C PHE A 68 0.33 -5.01 10.05
N VAL A 69 0.34 -4.10 11.02
CA VAL A 69 0.23 -2.67 10.78
C VAL A 69 1.43 -2.14 9.98
N LEU A 70 2.64 -2.57 10.29
CA LEU A 70 3.85 -2.20 9.53
C LEU A 70 3.80 -2.72 8.08
N ARG A 71 3.22 -3.90 7.84
CA ARG A 71 2.97 -4.39 6.47
C ARG A 71 1.96 -3.53 5.72
N GLN A 72 0.94 -3.00 6.39
CA GLN A 72 0.01 -2.06 5.74
C GLN A 72 0.69 -0.73 5.42
N ALA A 73 1.54 -0.21 6.31
CA ALA A 73 2.34 0.97 6.04
C ALA A 73 3.22 0.79 4.79
N GLY A 74 3.93 -0.35 4.69
CA GLY A 74 4.75 -0.63 3.50
C GLY A 74 3.93 -0.73 2.20
N ARG A 75 2.74 -1.32 2.24
CA ARG A 75 1.85 -1.37 1.06
C ARG A 75 1.36 0.01 0.63
N ALA A 76 1.00 0.86 1.60
CA ALA A 76 0.59 2.22 1.33
C ALA A 76 1.74 3.03 0.74
N GLU A 77 2.96 2.84 1.25
CA GLU A 77 4.18 3.43 0.67
C GLU A 77 4.43 2.95 -0.78
N ASP A 78 4.28 1.66 -1.06
CA ASP A 78 4.42 1.13 -2.43
C ASP A 78 3.43 1.79 -3.41
N ILE A 79 2.17 1.96 -2.99
CA ILE A 79 1.14 2.64 -3.81
C ILE A 79 1.52 4.10 -4.05
N LEU A 80 2.02 4.79 -3.00
CA LEU A 80 2.46 6.17 -3.10
C LEU A 80 3.61 6.34 -4.10
N TRP A 81 4.62 5.46 -4.05
CA TRP A 81 5.74 5.48 -5.01
C TRP A 81 5.26 5.25 -6.44
N VAL A 82 4.38 4.27 -6.65
CA VAL A 82 3.78 4.02 -7.98
C VAL A 82 3.00 5.24 -8.49
N ALA A 83 2.27 5.94 -7.61
CA ALA A 83 1.54 7.14 -7.98
C ALA A 83 2.50 8.29 -8.36
N ILE A 84 3.57 8.49 -7.59
CA ILE A 84 4.60 9.51 -7.86
C ILE A 84 5.30 9.25 -9.21
N ASP A 85 5.68 8.00 -9.48
CA ASP A 85 6.33 7.63 -10.74
C ASP A 85 5.41 7.92 -11.94
N LYS A 86 4.13 7.54 -11.84
CA LYS A 86 3.14 7.80 -12.89
C LYS A 86 2.86 9.29 -13.10
N MET A 87 2.80 10.07 -12.02
CA MET A 87 2.68 11.53 -12.13
C MET A 87 3.91 12.10 -12.85
N SER A 88 5.12 11.69 -12.47
CA SER A 88 6.37 12.20 -13.04
C SER A 88 6.47 11.94 -14.55
N MET A 89 6.09 10.75 -15.02
CA MET A 89 6.03 10.44 -16.45
C MET A 89 5.02 11.30 -17.22
N SER A 90 3.87 11.64 -16.61
CA SER A 90 2.86 12.51 -17.24
C SER A 90 3.33 13.96 -17.42
N PHE A 91 4.35 14.40 -16.67
CA PHE A 91 4.95 15.73 -16.79
C PHE A 91 6.05 15.80 -17.86
N GLU A 92 6.75 14.68 -18.15
CA GLU A 92 7.81 14.64 -19.17
C GLU A 92 7.27 14.53 -20.60
N GLU A 93 6.02 14.10 -20.80
CA GLU A 93 5.37 14.01 -22.11
C GLU A 93 4.82 15.36 -22.66
N LYS A 94 5.12 16.48 -21.99
CA LYS A 94 4.73 17.85 -22.42
C LYS A 94 5.93 18.69 -22.83
#